data_AF-A0A948EID8-F1
#
_entry.id   AF-A0A948EID8-F1
#
_cell.length_a   1.000
_cell.length_b   1.000
_cell.length_c   1.000
_cell.angle_alpha   90.00
_cell.angle_beta   90.00
_cell.angle_gamma   90.00
#
_symmetry.space_group_name_H-M   'P 1'
#
loop_
_entity.id
_entity.type
_entity.pdbx_description
1 polymer ?
#
loop_
_entity_poly.entity_id
_entity_poly.type
_entity_poly.pdbx_seq_one_letter_code
_entity_poly.pdbx_strand_id
1 'polypeptide(L)'
;MTLIKWAAKYKVNIEEIDDQHIKLVELVNNLYTALKDDGAKAILEGILTEMMDYAEYHFDAEETLFGLHLYPETMQHIQEHNIFKKTILALKEKHENEDYSTSVETMFTLRDWLTKHILEEDQKYVPFFNGNSAL
;
A
#
# COMPACT_ATOMS: atom_id res chain seq x y z
N MET A 1 -16.30 -9.74 -5.43
CA MET A 1 -15.89 -10.11 -4.05
C MET A 1 -14.66 -9.28 -3.73
N THR A 2 -14.59 -8.69 -2.53
CA THR A 2 -13.42 -7.90 -2.11
C THR A 2 -12.39 -8.82 -1.44
N LEU A 3 -11.13 -8.68 -1.82
CA LEU A 3 -10.01 -9.40 -1.21
C LEU A 3 -9.67 -8.86 0.18
N ILE A 4 -9.69 -7.54 0.32
CA ILE A 4 -9.46 -6.82 1.58
C ILE A 4 -10.74 -6.04 1.90
N LYS A 5 -11.22 -6.18 3.13
CA LYS A 5 -12.30 -5.35 3.66
C LYS A 5 -11.71 -4.34 4.64
N TRP A 6 -11.87 -3.06 4.34
CA TRP A 6 -11.49 -1.99 5.27
C TRP A 6 -12.21 -2.15 6.62
N ALA A 7 -11.50 -1.88 7.70
CA ALA A 7 -11.96 -2.08 9.07
C ALA A 7 -11.21 -1.13 10.01
N ALA A 8 -11.81 -0.83 11.15
CA ALA A 8 -11.27 0.12 12.13
C ALA A 8 -9.84 -0.20 12.61
N LYS A 9 -9.43 -1.48 12.57
CA LYS A 9 -8.07 -1.91 12.93
C LYS A 9 -6.97 -1.34 12.03
N TYR A 10 -7.31 -0.85 10.85
CA TYR A 10 -6.36 -0.25 9.90
C TYR A 10 -6.23 1.27 10.08
N LYS A 11 -7.02 1.87 10.98
CA LYS A 11 -6.97 3.31 11.20
C LYS A 11 -5.71 3.70 11.95
N VAL A 12 -5.08 4.76 11.49
CA VAL A 12 -3.98 5.45 12.18
C VAL A 12 -4.45 6.75 12.85
N ASN A 13 -5.72 7.11 12.66
CA ASN A 13 -6.38 8.32 13.20
C ASN A 13 -5.77 9.63 12.69
N ILE A 14 -5.17 9.59 11.51
CA ILE A 14 -4.79 10.77 10.73
C ILE A 14 -5.67 10.70 9.48
N GLU A 15 -6.68 11.57 9.39
CA GLU A 15 -7.76 11.48 8.39
C GLU A 15 -7.23 11.34 6.96
N GLU A 16 -6.24 12.17 6.59
CA GLU A 16 -5.61 12.12 5.29
C GLU A 16 -4.94 10.76 5.00
N ILE A 17 -4.26 10.17 5.97
CA ILE A 17 -3.60 8.87 5.81
C ILE A 17 -4.60 7.72 5.79
N ASP A 18 -5.64 7.78 6.62
CA ASP A 18 -6.73 6.79 6.61
C ASP A 18 -7.43 6.77 5.23
N ASP A 19 -7.67 7.93 4.62
CA ASP A 19 -8.25 8.03 3.27
C ASP A 19 -7.33 7.47 2.19
N GLN A 20 -6.02 7.73 2.30
CA GLN A 20 -5.01 7.15 1.41
C GLN A 20 -4.95 5.62 1.53
N HIS A 21 -4.98 5.07 2.75
CA HIS A 21 -5.03 3.63 2.98
C HIS A 21 -6.29 2.98 2.38
N ILE A 22 -7.45 3.64 2.50
CA ILE A 22 -8.69 3.16 1.88
C ILE A 22 -8.52 3.04 0.37
N LYS A 23 -7.94 4.07 -0.28
CA LYS A 23 -7.71 4.06 -1.74
C LYS A 23 -6.70 2.99 -2.16
N LEU A 24 -5.61 2.77 -1.39
CA LEU A 24 -4.68 1.66 -1.65
C LEU A 24 -5.38 0.29 -1.55
N VAL A 25 -6.24 0.11 -0.55
CA VAL A 25 -7.06 -1.10 -0.40
C VAL A 25 -8.03 -1.29 -1.57
N GLU A 26 -8.64 -0.21 -2.07
CA GLU A 26 -9.47 -0.25 -3.28
C GLU A 26 -8.66 -0.68 -4.51
N LEU A 27 -7.45 -0.17 -4.70
CA LEU A 27 -6.58 -0.53 -5.82
C LEU A 27 -6.18 -2.01 -5.80
N VAL A 28 -5.86 -2.55 -4.62
CA VAL A 28 -5.58 -3.99 -4.46
C VAL A 28 -6.82 -4.84 -4.77
N ASN A 29 -8.01 -4.39 -4.36
CA ASN A 29 -9.27 -5.06 -4.69
C ASN A 29 -9.61 -5.01 -6.19
N ASN A 30 -9.31 -3.90 -6.86
CA ASN A 30 -9.48 -3.75 -8.31
C ASN A 30 -8.54 -4.69 -9.06
N LEU A 31 -7.27 -4.75 -8.65
CA LEU A 31 -6.28 -5.69 -9.21
C LEU A 31 -6.73 -7.15 -9.05
N TYR A 32 -7.22 -7.53 -7.86
CA TYR A 32 -7.76 -8.87 -7.60
C TYR A 32 -8.94 -9.21 -8.53
N THR A 33 -9.86 -8.27 -8.73
CA THR A 33 -11.02 -8.47 -9.59
C THR A 33 -10.60 -8.63 -11.05
N ALA A 34 -9.69 -7.77 -11.53
CA ALA A 34 -9.17 -7.85 -12.89
C ALA A 34 -8.43 -9.17 -13.17
N LEU A 35 -7.62 -9.67 -12.22
CA LEU A 35 -6.96 -10.97 -12.36
C LEU A 35 -7.95 -12.14 -12.34
N LYS A 36 -9.00 -12.05 -11.53
CA LYS A 36 -10.01 -13.11 -11.41
C LYS A 36 -10.87 -13.24 -12.67
N ASP A 37 -11.20 -12.13 -13.30
CA ASP A 37 -12.10 -12.07 -14.45
C ASP A 37 -11.35 -12.22 -15.79
N ASP A 38 -10.09 -12.65 -15.76
CA ASP A 38 -9.18 -12.74 -16.92
C ASP A 38 -9.13 -11.41 -17.70
N GLY A 39 -9.03 -10.31 -16.94
CA GLY A 39 -9.04 -8.96 -17.47
C GLY A 39 -7.93 -8.72 -18.48
N ALA A 40 -8.22 -7.90 -19.49
CA ALA A 40 -7.26 -7.59 -20.55
C ALA A 40 -5.94 -7.04 -19.99
N LYS A 41 -4.81 -7.38 -20.63
CA LYS A 41 -3.46 -6.95 -20.24
C LYS A 41 -3.36 -5.46 -19.93
N ALA A 42 -3.99 -4.61 -20.75
CA ALA A 42 -3.99 -3.16 -20.59
C ALA A 42 -4.74 -2.67 -19.33
N ILE A 43 -5.78 -3.40 -18.88
CA ILE A 43 -6.51 -3.06 -17.65
C ILE A 43 -5.60 -3.29 -16.44
N LEU A 44 -4.93 -4.45 -16.41
CA LEU A 44 -3.99 -4.79 -15.35
C LEU A 44 -2.81 -3.81 -15.30
N GLU A 45 -2.25 -3.46 -16.45
CA GLU A 45 -1.17 -2.47 -16.54
C GLU A 45 -1.61 -1.08 -16.04
N GLY A 46 -2.83 -0.66 -16.37
CA GLY A 46 -3.41 0.59 -15.87
C GLY A 46 -3.55 0.60 -14.34
N ILE A 47 -4.07 -0.49 -13.77
CA ILE A 47 -4.22 -0.62 -12.31
C ILE A 47 -2.86 -0.64 -11.60
N LEU A 48 -1.87 -1.34 -12.15
CA LEU A 48 -0.52 -1.40 -11.56
C LEU A 48 0.18 -0.04 -11.62
N THR A 49 -0.03 0.72 -12.70
CA THR A 49 0.49 2.08 -12.82
C THR A 49 -0.17 3.00 -11.80
N GLU A 50 -1.51 2.98 -11.70
CA GLU A 50 -2.23 3.76 -10.68
C GLU A 50 -1.81 3.37 -9.25
N MET A 51 -1.56 2.08 -8.99
CA MET A 51 -1.09 1.60 -7.70
C MET A 51 0.32 2.10 -7.36
N MET A 52 1.24 2.14 -8.32
CA MET A 52 2.58 2.71 -8.11
C MET A 52 2.48 4.19 -7.78
N ASP A 53 1.81 4.96 -8.64
CA ASP A 53 1.72 6.42 -8.50
C ASP A 53 1.06 6.79 -7.16
N TYR A 54 0.02 6.06 -6.76
CA TYR A 54 -0.69 6.32 -5.51
C TYR A 54 0.09 5.86 -4.28
N ALA A 55 0.86 4.77 -4.38
CA ALA A 55 1.76 4.34 -3.30
C ALA A 55 2.88 5.37 -3.08
N GLU A 56 3.48 5.90 -4.15
CA GLU A 56 4.46 6.99 -4.04
C GLU A 56 3.86 8.23 -3.39
N TYR A 57 2.67 8.67 -3.83
CA TYR A 57 1.98 9.79 -3.22
C TYR A 57 1.71 9.60 -1.72
N HIS A 58 1.24 8.42 -1.33
CA HIS A 58 0.97 8.09 0.07
C HIS A 58 2.26 8.04 0.91
N PHE A 59 3.29 7.35 0.43
CA PHE A 59 4.57 7.24 1.12
C PHE A 59 5.25 8.60 1.27
N ASP A 60 5.20 9.46 0.25
CA ASP A 60 5.72 10.83 0.33
C ASP A 60 5.01 11.66 1.41
N ALA A 61 3.69 11.47 1.58
CA ALA A 61 2.90 12.15 2.61
C ALA A 61 3.35 11.72 4.02
N GLU A 62 3.49 10.41 4.25
CA GLU A 62 4.00 9.89 5.52
C GLU A 62 5.43 10.30 5.79
N GLU A 63 6.33 10.16 4.82
CA GLU A 63 7.75 10.50 4.95
C GLU A 63 7.94 12.01 5.21
N THR A 64 7.12 12.86 4.60
CA THR A 64 7.08 14.29 4.88
C THR A 64 6.64 14.54 6.33
N LEU A 65 5.58 13.88 6.79
CA LEU A 65 5.11 13.97 8.16
C LEU A 65 6.19 13.52 9.16
N PHE A 66 6.88 12.42 8.86
CA PHE A 66 8.00 11.90 9.66
C PHE A 66 9.15 12.91 9.75
N GLY A 67 9.54 13.50 8.62
CA GLY A 67 10.61 14.50 8.56
C GLY A 67 10.30 15.78 9.33
N LEU A 68 9.06 16.27 9.23
CA LEU A 68 8.61 17.48 9.93
C LEU A 68 8.61 17.33 11.45
N HIS A 69 8.30 16.12 11.94
CA HIS A 69 8.16 15.86 13.37
C HIS A 69 9.34 15.08 13.97
N LEU A 70 10.36 14.75 13.19
CA LEU A 70 11.53 13.96 13.60
C LEU A 70 11.13 12.59 14.16
N TYR A 71 10.25 11.87 13.45
CA TYR A 71 9.82 10.53 13.84
C TYR A 71 11.05 9.59 13.93
N PRO A 72 11.32 8.94 15.07
CA PRO A 72 12.57 8.21 15.28
C PRO A 72 12.84 7.06 14.29
N GLU A 73 11.79 6.41 13.78
CA GLU A 73 11.91 5.24 12.91
C GLU A 73 11.80 5.58 11.41
N THR A 74 11.87 6.87 11.05
CA THR A 74 11.74 7.36 9.66
C THR A 74 12.54 6.51 8.65
N MET A 75 13.83 6.29 8.91
CA MET A 75 14.70 5.59 7.96
C MET A 75 14.34 4.11 7.78
N GLN A 76 13.84 3.46 8.83
CA GLN A 76 13.37 2.08 8.74
C GLN A 76 12.07 2.02 7.95
N HIS A 77 11.15 2.94 8.20
CA HIS A 77 9.86 3.01 7.52
C HIS A 77 10.03 3.23 6.00
N ILE A 78 10.92 4.14 5.60
CA ILE A 78 11.30 4.36 4.18
C ILE A 78 11.83 3.09 3.51
N GLN A 79 12.53 2.22 4.25
CA GLN A 79 13.02 0.96 3.67
C GLN A 79 11.88 0.01 3.33
N GLU A 80 10.86 -0.07 4.18
CA GLU A 80 9.65 -0.85 3.93
C GLU A 80 8.91 -0.32 2.68
N HIS A 81 8.73 1.00 2.57
CA HIS A 81 8.13 1.63 1.38
C HIS A 81 8.86 1.24 0.08
N ASN A 82 10.19 1.24 0.12
CA ASN A 82 11.01 0.86 -1.03
C ASN A 82 10.88 -0.64 -1.39
N ILE A 83 10.60 -1.51 -0.42
CA ILE A 83 10.31 -2.93 -0.68
C ILE A 83 8.96 -3.08 -1.39
N PHE A 84 7.95 -2.31 -0.99
CA PHE A 84 6.65 -2.35 -1.65
C PHE A 84 6.72 -1.88 -3.11
N LYS A 85 7.38 -0.74 -3.37
CA LYS A 85 7.58 -0.23 -4.73
C LYS A 85 8.28 -1.26 -5.62
N LYS A 86 9.33 -1.93 -5.11
CA LYS A 86 10.00 -3.03 -5.84
C LYS A 86 9.07 -4.20 -6.15
N THR A 87 8.15 -4.52 -5.25
CA THR A 87 7.17 -5.60 -5.43
C THR A 87 6.18 -5.26 -6.55
N ILE A 88 5.71 -4.01 -6.63
CA ILE A 88 4.85 -3.54 -7.73
C ILE A 88 5.61 -3.60 -9.06
N LEU A 89 6.87 -3.14 -9.10
CA LEU A 89 7.70 -3.21 -10.32
C LEU A 89 7.90 -4.66 -10.79
N ALA A 90 8.19 -5.58 -9.88
CA ALA A 90 8.35 -7.00 -10.21
C ALA A 90 7.04 -7.60 -10.77
N LEU A 91 5.87 -7.15 -10.28
CA LEU A 91 4.59 -7.57 -10.84
C LEU A 91 4.38 -7.04 -12.25
N LYS A 92 4.73 -5.78 -12.50
CA LYS A 92 4.64 -5.18 -13.84
C LYS A 92 5.51 -5.94 -14.85
N GLU A 93 6.76 -6.26 -14.49
CA GLU A 93 7.67 -7.03 -15.35
C GLU A 93 7.15 -8.45 -15.64
N LYS A 94 6.62 -9.16 -14.63
CA LYS A 94 6.05 -10.50 -14.82
C LYS A 94 4.82 -10.48 -15.73
N HIS A 95 3.98 -9.46 -15.57
CA HIS A 95 2.78 -9.27 -16.40
C HIS A 95 3.13 -8.94 -17.86
N GLU A 96 4.17 -8.13 -18.09
CA GLU A 96 4.68 -7.84 -19.42
C GLU A 96 5.12 -9.12 -20.16
N ASN A 97 5.70 -10.07 -19.43
CA ASN A 97 6.18 -11.37 -19.92
C ASN A 97 5.11 -12.49 -19.99
N GLU A 98 3.83 -12.19 -19.75
CA GLU A 98 2.70 -13.14 -19.82
C GLU A 98 2.78 -14.31 -18.82
N ASP A 99 3.45 -14.12 -17.68
CA ASP A 99 3.46 -15.10 -16.58
C ASP A 99 2.27 -14.90 -15.63
N TYR A 100 1.11 -15.40 -16.06
CA TYR A 100 -0.15 -15.26 -15.33
C TYR A 100 -0.18 -16.00 -13.98
N SER A 101 0.51 -17.14 -13.87
CA SER A 101 0.56 -17.91 -12.63
C SER A 101 1.23 -17.13 -11.50
N THR A 102 2.31 -16.42 -11.84
CA THR A 102 3.08 -15.62 -10.91
C THR A 102 2.38 -14.29 -10.59
N SER A 103 1.46 -13.83 -11.44
CA SER A 103 0.68 -12.60 -11.22
C SER A 103 -0.29 -12.73 -10.03
N VAL A 104 -0.91 -13.90 -9.85
CA VAL A 104 -1.81 -14.17 -8.71
C VAL A 104 -1.04 -14.25 -7.38
N GLU A 105 0.09 -14.96 -7.35
CA GLU A 105 0.95 -15.05 -6.15
C GLU A 105 1.48 -13.68 -5.73
N THR A 106 1.95 -12.90 -6.69
CA THR A 106 2.48 -11.55 -6.42
C THR A 106 1.36 -10.61 -5.96
N MET A 107 0.13 -10.75 -6.46
CA MET A 107 -1.03 -10.00 -5.94
C MET A 107 -1.31 -10.32 -4.47
N PHE A 108 -1.24 -11.60 -4.06
CA PHE A 108 -1.36 -11.95 -2.63
C PHE A 108 -0.21 -11.36 -1.82
N THR A 109 0.99 -11.30 -2.38
CA THR A 109 2.14 -10.64 -1.74
C THR A 109 1.89 -9.15 -1.51
N LEU A 110 1.30 -8.43 -2.49
CA LEU A 110 0.93 -7.02 -2.33
C LEU A 110 -0.13 -6.84 -1.24
N ARG A 111 -1.15 -7.69 -1.22
CA ARG A 111 -2.20 -7.66 -0.19
C ARG A 111 -1.62 -7.92 1.20
N ASP A 112 -0.77 -8.94 1.33
CA ASP A 112 -0.18 -9.31 2.61
C ASP A 112 0.79 -8.22 3.08
N TRP A 113 1.61 -7.66 2.19
CA TRP A 113 2.47 -6.52 2.52
C TRP A 113 1.64 -5.34 3.00
N LEU A 114 0.66 -4.87 2.23
CA LEU A 114 -0.15 -3.68 2.58
C LEU A 114 -0.84 -3.85 3.93
N THR A 115 -1.52 -4.99 4.13
CA THR A 115 -2.24 -5.22 5.37
C THR A 115 -1.33 -5.40 6.57
N LYS A 116 -0.15 -6.01 6.40
CA LYS A 116 0.84 -6.17 7.45
C LYS A 116 1.48 -4.83 7.79
N HIS A 117 1.89 -4.06 6.79
CA HIS A 117 2.50 -2.74 6.96
C HIS A 117 1.58 -1.81 7.74
N ILE A 118 0.31 -1.69 7.34
CA ILE A 118 -0.66 -0.87 8.07
C ILE A 118 -0.86 -1.32 9.52
N LEU A 119 -0.81 -2.63 9.80
CA LEU A 119 -1.08 -3.17 11.13
C LEU A 119 0.15 -3.21 12.04
N GLU A 120 1.35 -3.26 11.47
CA GLU A 120 2.60 -3.47 12.21
C GLU A 120 3.53 -2.27 12.16
N GLU A 121 3.65 -1.57 11.04
CA GLU A 121 4.57 -0.43 10.85
C GLU A 121 3.84 0.90 11.07
N ASP A 122 2.71 1.13 10.40
CA ASP A 122 1.99 2.40 10.47
C ASP A 122 1.39 2.64 11.86
N GLN A 123 0.94 1.56 12.51
CA GLN A 123 0.50 1.62 13.90
C GLN A 123 1.59 2.09 14.88
N LYS A 124 2.88 1.96 14.56
CA LYS A 124 3.96 2.40 15.46
C LYS A 124 4.04 3.92 15.59
N TYR A 125 3.69 4.65 14.53
CA TYR A 125 3.71 6.11 14.59
C TYR A 125 2.42 6.70 15.21
N VAL A 126 1.34 5.92 15.31
CA VAL A 126 0.07 6.36 15.93
C VAL A 126 0.27 6.96 17.33
N PRO A 127 0.93 6.32 18.31
CA PRO A 127 1.16 6.94 19.61
C PRO A 127 2.07 8.17 19.54
N PHE A 128 2.94 8.28 18.55
CA PHE A 128 3.81 9.45 18.36
C PHE A 128 3.02 10.68 17.89
N PHE A 129 2.12 10.50 16.92
CA PHE A 129 1.32 11.60 16.35
C PHE A 129 0.03 11.90 17.13
N ASN A 130 -0.58 10.89 17.73
CA ASN A 130 -1.85 11.06 18.48
C ASN A 130 -1.64 11.19 20.00
N GLY A 131 -0.44 10.86 20.50
CA GLY A 131 -0.13 10.89 21.94
C GLY A 131 0.05 12.28 22.54
N ASN A 132 0.14 13.34 21.71
CA ASN A 132 0.28 14.73 22.18
C ASN A 132 -1.05 15.48 22.38
N SER A 133 -2.11 14.77 22.76
CA SER A 133 -3.30 15.39 23.37
C SER A 133 -3.06 15.64 24.88
N ALA A 134 -1.96 16.28 25.24
CA ALA A 134 -1.68 16.77 26.60
C ALA A 134 -0.57 17.83 26.56
N LEU A 135 -0.93 19.05 26.18
CA LEU A 135 -0.30 20.27 26.69
C LEU A 135 -1.23 20.90 27.71
#